data_AF-A0A948NS69-F1
#
_entry.id   AF-A0A948NS69-F1
#
_cell.length_a   1.000
_cell.length_b   1.000
_cell.length_c   1.000
_cell.angle_alpha   90.00
_cell.angle_beta   90.00
_cell.angle_gamma   90.00
#
_symmetry.space_group_name_H-M   'P 1'
#
loop_
_entity.id
_entity.type
_entity.pdbx_description
1 polymer ?
#
loop_
_entity_poly.entity_id
_entity_poly.type
_entity_poly.pdbx_seq_one_letter_code
_entity_poly.pdbx_strand_id
1 'polypeptide(L)'
;MPEIGTKVREGGDDVEIGVEYHIDNVEIVTTDVKAFAGIRVVLVDKKKDTRSVMLWQRPVTSPESKLGAFISLLGSNTDKWLGHKIIFRDWRQGARLVELAK
;
A
#
# COMPACT_ATOMS: atom_id res chain seq x y z
N MET A 1 17.25 -25.10 20.70
CA MET A 1 16.29 -23.98 20.49
C MET A 1 15.58 -24.26 19.18
N PRO A 2 14.24 -24.19 19.08
CA PRO A 2 13.57 -24.39 17.80
C PRO A 2 14.02 -23.27 16.85
N GLU A 3 14.53 -23.66 15.68
CA GLU A 3 14.94 -22.74 14.64
C GLU A 3 13.69 -22.05 14.08
N ILE A 4 13.67 -20.73 14.11
CA ILE A 4 12.62 -19.95 13.47
C ILE A 4 12.83 -20.09 11.96
N GLY A 5 12.04 -20.96 11.31
CA GLY A 5 12.03 -21.19 9.86
C GLY A 5 11.46 -20.01 9.05
N THR A 6 11.70 -18.78 9.49
CA THR A 6 11.20 -17.57 8.86
C THR A 6 12.35 -16.89 8.13
N LYS A 7 12.31 -16.90 6.80
CA LYS A 7 13.16 -16.01 6.00
C LYS A 7 12.66 -14.58 6.25
N VAL A 8 13.53 -13.72 6.76
CA VAL A 8 13.27 -12.28 6.80
C VAL A 8 13.18 -11.82 5.35
N ARG A 9 11.95 -11.60 4.87
CA ARG A 9 11.73 -10.77 3.69
C ARG A 9 11.85 -9.34 4.21
N GLU A 10 12.96 -8.67 3.91
CA GLU A 10 13.06 -7.24 4.18
C GLU A 10 11.85 -6.53 3.57
N GLY A 11 11.14 -5.78 4.41
CA GLY A 11 9.86 -5.16 4.10
C GLY A 11 9.97 -4.00 3.11
N GLY A 12 10.34 -4.30 1.87
CA GLY A 12 9.96 -3.47 0.74
C GLY A 12 8.49 -3.73 0.44
N ASP A 13 7.67 -2.68 0.40
CA ASP A 13 6.52 -2.79 -0.48
C ASP A 13 7.11 -3.02 -1.88
N ASP A 14 6.79 -4.14 -2.51
CA ASP A 14 7.35 -4.53 -3.81
C ASP A 14 6.76 -3.67 -4.95
N VAL A 15 6.78 -2.35 -4.79
CA VAL A 15 6.30 -1.39 -5.79
C VAL A 15 7.49 -0.72 -6.46
N GLU A 16 7.42 -0.63 -7.77
CA GLU A 16 8.45 -0.01 -8.60
C GLU A 16 8.05 1.42 -8.94
N ILE A 17 9.02 2.34 -8.83
CA ILE A 17 8.81 3.75 -9.17
C ILE A 17 8.61 3.89 -10.68
N GLY A 18 7.64 4.72 -11.07
CA GLY A 18 7.34 4.99 -12.47
C GLY A 18 6.54 3.89 -13.19
N VAL A 19 6.21 2.79 -12.51
CA VAL A 19 5.34 1.73 -13.04
C VAL A 19 3.87 2.07 -12.76
N GLU A 20 3.02 1.84 -13.76
CA GLU A 20 1.57 1.97 -13.65
C GLU A 20 0.97 0.70 -13.03
N TYR A 21 0.24 0.88 -11.95
CA TYR A 21 -0.49 -0.17 -11.25
C TYR A 21 -2.00 0.11 -11.29
N HIS A 22 -2.78 -0.95 -11.47
CA HIS A 22 -4.22 -0.95 -11.26
C HIS A 22 -4.53 -1.40 -9.83
N ILE A 23 -5.42 -0.68 -9.14
CA ILE A 23 -5.93 -1.11 -7.83
C ILE A 23 -7.03 -2.14 -8.06
N ASP A 24 -6.68 -3.41 -7.86
CA ASP A 24 -7.55 -4.56 -8.11
C ASP A 24 -8.41 -4.91 -6.90
N ASN A 25 -7.84 -4.82 -5.69
CA ASN A 25 -8.55 -5.12 -4.45
C ASN A 25 -8.07 -4.24 -3.30
N VAL A 26 -8.98 -3.95 -2.37
CA VAL A 26 -8.70 -3.22 -1.14
C VAL A 26 -9.37 -3.96 0.01
N GLU A 27 -8.57 -4.49 0.94
CA GLU A 27 -9.03 -5.33 2.03
C GLU A 27 -8.65 -4.68 3.37
N ILE A 28 -9.61 -4.62 4.31
CA ILE A 28 -9.33 -4.22 5.69
C ILE A 28 -8.79 -5.44 6.43
N VAL A 29 -7.54 -5.37 6.88
CA VAL A 29 -6.87 -6.42 7.63
C VAL A 29 -6.78 -5.99 9.09
N THR A 30 -7.21 -6.86 10.00
CA THR A 30 -7.00 -6.69 11.45
C THR A 30 -6.12 -7.82 11.95
N THR A 31 -5.22 -7.51 12.88
CA THR A 31 -4.30 -8.50 13.47
C THR A 31 -4.82 -8.96 14.83
N ASP A 32 -4.66 -10.26 15.14
CA ASP A 32 -5.14 -10.88 16.39
C ASP A 32 -4.48 -10.28 17.65
N VAL A 33 -3.28 -9.72 17.50
CA VAL A 33 -2.56 -9.03 18.57
C VAL A 33 -3.03 -7.57 18.66
N LYS A 34 -4.28 -7.41 19.08
CA LYS A 34 -4.92 -6.17 19.57
C LYS A 34 -4.51 -4.87 18.85
N ALA A 35 -5.41 -4.40 17.98
CA ALA A 35 -5.66 -3.00 17.61
C ALA A 35 -4.90 -2.38 16.42
N PHE A 36 -4.07 -3.12 15.69
CA PHE A 36 -3.54 -2.62 14.41
C PHE A 36 -4.45 -3.03 13.26
N ALA A 37 -5.37 -2.12 12.91
CA ALA A 37 -6.10 -2.16 11.66
C ALA A 37 -5.22 -1.62 10.53
N GLY A 38 -5.23 -2.30 9.40
CA GLY A 38 -4.52 -1.90 8.20
C GLY A 38 -5.40 -2.07 6.98
N ILE A 39 -5.04 -1.40 5.90
CA ILE A 39 -5.68 -1.58 4.60
C ILE A 39 -4.62 -2.23 3.71
N ARG A 40 -4.90 -3.43 3.23
CA ARG A 40 -4.11 -4.10 2.20
C ARG A 40 -4.64 -3.66 0.84
N VAL A 41 -3.79 -3.00 0.06
CA VAL A 41 -4.10 -2.63 -1.32
C VAL A 41 -3.38 -3.61 -2.24
N VAL A 42 -4.13 -4.31 -3.08
CA VAL A 42 -3.63 -5.20 -4.11
C VAL A 42 -3.51 -4.43 -5.41
N LEU A 43 -2.34 -4.51 -6.01
CA LEU A 43 -1.91 -3.76 -7.18
C LEU A 43 -1.53 -4.73 -8.27
N VAL A 44 -1.96 -4.46 -9.50
CA VAL A 44 -1.63 -5.29 -10.66
C VAL A 44 -1.00 -4.41 -11.73
N ASP A 45 0.19 -4.77 -12.18
CA ASP A 45 0.86 -4.03 -13.26
C ASP A 45 0.40 -4.51 -14.66
N LYS A 46 0.95 -3.90 -15.71
CA LYS A 46 0.64 -4.28 -17.11
C LYS A 46 1.11 -5.70 -17.48
N LYS A 47 2.08 -6.25 -16.76
CA LYS A 47 2.59 -7.63 -16.95
C LYS A 47 1.75 -8.66 -16.19
N LYS A 48 0.72 -8.22 -15.46
CA LYS A 48 -0.12 -9.02 -14.55
C LYS A 48 0.64 -9.51 -13.31
N ASP A 49 1.74 -8.85 -12.96
CA ASP A 49 2.42 -9.11 -11.70
C ASP A 49 1.65 -8.45 -10.57
N THR A 50 1.19 -9.26 -9.62
CA THR A 50 0.45 -8.80 -8.45
C THR A 50 1.41 -8.39 -7.34
N ARG A 51 1.23 -7.18 -6.84
CA ARG A 51 1.94 -6.60 -5.70
C ARG A 51 0.94 -6.20 -4.64
N SER A 52 1.37 -6.07 -3.39
CA SER A 52 0.50 -5.62 -2.31
C SER A 52 1.21 -4.64 -1.41
N VAL A 53 0.48 -3.61 -0.99
CA VAL A 53 0.97 -2.60 -0.05
C VAL A 53 0.12 -2.65 1.21
N MET A 54 0.78 -2.72 2.37
CA MET A 54 0.10 -2.60 3.67
C MET A 54 0.10 -1.15 4.13
N LEU A 55 -1.09 -0.57 4.26
CA LEU A 55 -1.35 0.77 4.74
C LEU A 55 -1.88 0.70 6.17
N TRP A 56 -0.98 0.76 7.15
CA TRP A 56 -1.36 0.70 8.56
C TRP A 56 -2.14 1.94 8.98
N GLN A 57 -3.31 1.74 9.57
CA GLN A 57 -4.10 2.83 10.10
C GLN A 57 -3.43 3.37 11.37
N ARG A 58 -3.41 4.70 11.47
CA ARG A 58 -2.99 5.44 12.66
C ARG A 58 -4.04 6.51 12.93
N PRO A 59 -4.27 6.93 14.19
CA PRO A 59 -5.23 7.98 14.52
C PRO A 59 -4.98 9.28 13.74
N VAL A 60 -3.71 9.60 13.51
CA VAL A 60 -3.26 10.73 12.67
C VAL A 60 -2.20 10.21 11.71
N THR A 61 -2.31 10.59 10.45
CA THR A 61 -1.42 10.16 9.36
C THR A 61 -0.95 11.40 8.59
N SER A 62 0.35 11.52 8.36
CA SER A 62 0.89 12.61 7.54
C SER A 62 0.68 12.31 6.04
N PRO A 63 0.50 13.33 5.18
CA PRO A 63 0.37 13.15 3.73
C PRO A 63 1.54 12.38 3.11
N GLU A 64 2.73 12.51 3.69
CA GLU A 64 3.97 11.87 3.24
C GLU A 64 4.11 10.41 3.70
N SER A 65 3.16 9.89 4.49
CA SER A 65 3.11 8.48 4.87
C SER A 65 2.43 7.63 3.79
N LYS A 66 2.54 6.30 3.88
CA LYS A 66 1.92 5.40 2.87
C LYS A 66 0.41 5.64 2.76
N LEU A 67 -0.28 5.59 3.91
CA LEU A 67 -1.74 5.78 3.96
C LEU A 67 -2.12 7.22 3.57
N GLY A 68 -1.34 8.21 4.02
CA GLY A 68 -1.59 9.61 3.71
C GLY A 68 -1.53 9.89 2.22
N ALA A 69 -0.54 9.34 1.52
CA ALA A 69 -0.40 9.52 0.08
C ALA A 69 -1.62 8.98 -0.69
N PHE A 70 -2.18 7.84 -0.26
CA PHE A 70 -3.40 7.28 -0.84
C PHE A 70 -4.63 8.12 -0.51
N ILE A 71 -4.81 8.53 0.74
CA ILE A 71 -5.95 9.38 1.14
C ILE A 71 -5.92 10.74 0.45
N SER A 72 -4.74 11.35 0.33
CA SER A 72 -4.57 12.64 -0.36
C SER A 72 -4.90 12.55 -1.85
N LEU A 73 -4.65 11.39 -2.49
CA LEU A 73 -4.90 11.18 -3.90
C LEU A 73 -6.35 10.75 -4.21
N LEU A 74 -6.86 9.77 -3.47
CA LEU A 74 -8.09 9.04 -3.78
C LEU A 74 -9.23 9.33 -2.78
N GLY A 75 -8.95 10.10 -1.73
CA GLY A 75 -9.89 10.38 -0.64
C GLY A 75 -9.91 9.28 0.43
N SER A 76 -10.69 9.50 1.49
CA SER A 76 -10.75 8.59 2.66
C SER A 76 -11.66 7.37 2.48
N ASN A 77 -12.45 7.31 1.41
CA ASN A 77 -13.35 6.18 1.14
C ASN A 77 -12.61 5.14 0.27
N THR A 78 -12.19 4.05 0.89
CA THR A 78 -11.42 2.95 0.27
C THR A 78 -12.17 2.22 -0.84
N ASP A 79 -13.50 2.14 -0.77
CA ASP A 79 -14.30 1.46 -1.80
C ASP A 79 -14.20 2.18 -3.15
N LYS A 80 -13.97 3.50 -3.10
CA LYS A 80 -13.76 4.33 -4.28
C LYS A 80 -12.37 4.21 -4.88
N TRP A 81 -11.44 3.51 -4.23
CA TRP A 81 -10.07 3.36 -4.73
C TRP A 81 -9.99 2.29 -5.82
N LEU A 82 -10.91 1.31 -5.79
CA LEU A 82 -10.97 0.22 -6.76
C LEU A 82 -11.12 0.76 -8.18
N GLY A 83 -10.41 0.14 -9.12
CA GLY A 83 -10.47 0.51 -10.53
C GLY A 83 -9.55 1.67 -10.93
N HIS A 84 -9.05 2.46 -9.96
CA HIS A 84 -8.10 3.52 -10.25
C HIS A 84 -6.73 2.96 -10.67
N LYS A 85 -6.05 3.73 -11.51
CA LYS A 85 -4.68 3.46 -11.91
C LYS A 85 -3.75 4.49 -11.27
N ILE A 86 -2.68 4.02 -10.67
CA ILE A 86 -1.74 4.85 -9.92
C ILE A 86 -0.31 4.61 -10.37
N ILE A 87 0.54 5.62 -10.17
CA ILE A 87 2.00 5.52 -10.36
C ILE A 87 2.67 6.00 -9.07
N PHE A 88 3.61 5.21 -8.58
CA PHE A 88 4.48 5.61 -7.47
C PHE A 88 5.59 6.52 -8.02
N ARG A 89 5.69 7.74 -7.50
CA ARG A 89 6.74 8.71 -7.86
C ARG A 89 7.89 8.73 -6.87
N ASP A 90 7.55 8.66 -5.58
CA ASP A 90 8.51 8.47 -4.51
C ASP A 90 7.94 7.49 -3.52
N TRP A 91 8.75 6.52 -3.13
CA TRP A 91 8.40 5.51 -2.16
C TRP A 91 9.56 5.32 -1.18
N ARG A 92 10.08 6.44 -0.65
CA ARG A 92 11.02 6.50 0.50
C ARG A 92 10.33 6.91 1.81
N GLN A 93 10.82 6.39 2.94
CA GLN A 93 10.15 6.59 4.23
C GLN A 93 10.12 8.08 4.55
N GLY A 94 8.92 8.62 4.87
CA GLY A 94 8.74 10.06 5.09
C GLY A 94 8.70 10.90 3.81
N ALA A 95 8.75 10.29 2.63
CA ALA A 95 8.58 10.96 1.33
C ALA A 95 7.84 10.00 0.37
N ARG A 96 6.54 9.81 0.62
CA ARG A 96 5.67 9.00 -0.24
C ARG A 96 4.86 9.90 -1.16
N LEU A 97 4.93 9.62 -2.46
CA LEU A 97 4.17 10.33 -3.48
C LEU A 97 3.58 9.35 -4.48
N VAL A 98 2.26 9.42 -4.64
CA VAL A 98 1.48 8.60 -5.57
C VAL A 98 0.65 9.55 -6.42
N GLU A 99 0.56 9.27 -7.71
CA GLU A 99 -0.24 10.05 -8.67
C GLU A 99 -1.21 9.15 -9.41
N LEU A 100 -2.29 9.72 -9.95
CA LEU A 100 -3.15 9.04 -10.91
C LEU A 100 -2.40 8.85 -12.23
N ALA A 101 -2.44 7.64 -12.77
CA ALA A 101 -1.98 7.40 -14.13
C ALA A 101 -2.96 8.03 -15.12
N LYS A 102 -2.44 8.67 -16.17
CA LYS A 102 -3.23 9.24 -17.27
C LYS A 102 -3.58 8.18 -18.31
#